data_AF-A0A1L7VVV7-F1
#
_entry.id   AF-A0A1L7VVV7-F1
#
_cell.length_a   1.000
_cell.length_b   1.000
_cell.length_c   1.000
_cell.angle_alpha   90.00
_cell.angle_beta   90.00
_cell.angle_gamma   90.00
#
_symmetry.space_group_name_H-M   'P 1'
#
loop_
_entity.id
_entity.type
_entity.pdbx_description
1 polymer ?
#
loop_
_entity_poly.entity_id
_entity_poly.type
_entity_poly.pdbx_seq_one_letter_code
_entity_poly.pdbx_strand_id
1 'polypeptide(L)'
;MSDPIPATSLNPNAWYHITEQAVDPNYRNDFKAMLQTNQDKKANDTNLHVWPVKTDNQAVKAYWQFQPVDSTLGRYILRYSQTGADKQLAVCLSSDATDEDTKTRPCLLDASNDETQQWDVAEWKSNNTYRFINVHNGTKFHLDCIPNGPVFMSSDIDDTPYQSRQHWLMTSASSVNDKAFSTTASKVPSSTSSEDNLTSTAGSELSSSGGNNFASGKITGISVGVVLGVIALAISMAAFFLWRARNRRNGKGSSPGNMTESDKRPGQDSYGDPPHQHFSPEDVGRFPKCAELDGVPLGTKFPSNQRYELP
;
A
#
# COMPACT_ATOMS: atom_id res chain seq x y z
N MET A 1 10.05 -0.81 18.40
CA MET A 1 10.14 -1.92 17.42
C MET A 1 11.45 -1.78 16.65
N SER A 2 12.01 -2.83 16.05
CA SER A 2 13.17 -2.64 15.15
C SER A 2 12.74 -1.90 13.89
N ASP A 3 13.58 -1.03 13.36
CA ASP A 3 13.29 -0.36 12.08
C ASP A 3 13.08 -1.41 10.97
N PRO A 4 12.05 -1.26 10.12
CA PRO A 4 11.82 -2.20 9.03
C PRO A 4 12.90 -2.04 7.95
N ILE A 5 13.27 -3.15 7.32
CA ILE A 5 14.27 -3.18 6.24
C ILE A 5 13.60 -3.37 4.89
N PRO A 6 14.16 -2.87 3.77
CA PRO A 6 13.58 -3.13 2.45
C PRO A 6 13.33 -4.62 2.20
N ALA A 7 12.13 -4.97 1.73
CA ALA A 7 11.75 -6.36 1.48
C ALA A 7 12.34 -6.81 0.14
N THR A 8 13.59 -7.27 0.10
CA THR A 8 14.31 -7.60 -1.15
C THR A 8 14.13 -9.04 -1.62
N SER A 9 13.43 -9.88 -0.86
CA SER A 9 13.29 -11.32 -1.13
C SER A 9 11.94 -11.71 -1.73
N LEU A 10 11.11 -10.75 -2.16
CA LEU A 10 9.83 -11.05 -2.80
C LEU A 10 10.08 -11.57 -4.22
N ASN A 11 9.50 -12.72 -4.54
CA ASN A 11 9.65 -13.40 -5.83
C ASN A 11 8.69 -12.76 -6.85
N PRO A 12 9.19 -12.17 -7.96
CA PRO A 12 8.34 -11.55 -8.96
C PRO A 12 7.46 -12.54 -9.75
N ASN A 13 7.79 -13.84 -9.73
CA ASN A 13 6.96 -14.89 -10.34
C ASN A 13 6.07 -15.61 -9.31
N ALA A 14 5.75 -14.96 -8.18
CA ALA A 14 4.82 -15.49 -7.18
C ALA A 14 3.58 -14.61 -7.03
N TRP A 15 2.44 -15.28 -6.89
CA TRP A 15 1.20 -14.71 -6.40
C TRP A 15 1.22 -14.69 -4.89
N TYR A 16 1.02 -13.53 -4.29
CA TYR A 16 0.96 -13.35 -2.85
C TYR A 16 -0.47 -13.13 -2.39
N HIS A 17 -0.82 -13.78 -1.29
CA HIS A 17 -1.97 -13.42 -0.49
C HIS A 17 -1.50 -12.34 0.49
N ILE A 18 -2.21 -11.22 0.51
CA ILE A 18 -1.95 -10.10 1.42
C ILE A 18 -3.17 -9.93 2.33
N THR A 19 -2.93 -9.82 3.64
CA THR A 19 -3.94 -9.42 4.63
C THR A 19 -3.32 -8.39 5.58
N GLU A 20 -4.13 -7.83 6.47
CA GLU A 20 -3.71 -6.88 7.49
C GLU A 20 -3.82 -7.54 8.87
N GLN A 21 -2.87 -7.26 9.76
CA GLN A 21 -2.76 -7.95 11.04
C GLN A 21 -3.90 -7.63 12.03
N ALA A 22 -4.45 -6.43 12.06
CA ALA A 22 -5.61 -6.09 12.87
C ALA A 22 -6.87 -6.84 12.40
N VAL A 23 -6.99 -7.11 11.10
CA VAL A 23 -8.08 -7.93 10.53
C VAL A 23 -7.84 -9.43 10.73
N ASP A 24 -6.59 -9.88 10.70
CA ASP A 24 -6.21 -11.29 10.92
C ASP A 24 -5.17 -11.46 12.05
N PRO A 25 -5.51 -11.10 13.31
CA PRO A 25 -4.54 -11.00 14.41
C PRO A 25 -4.05 -12.36 14.91
N ASN A 26 -4.80 -13.43 14.60
CA ASN A 26 -4.54 -14.78 15.07
C ASN A 26 -4.13 -15.72 13.92
N TYR A 27 -3.63 -15.16 12.82
CA TYR A 27 -3.06 -15.96 11.74
C TYR A 27 -2.01 -16.94 12.28
N ARG A 28 -2.13 -18.21 11.85
CA ARG A 28 -1.15 -19.26 12.15
C ARG A 28 -0.59 -19.85 10.87
N ASN A 29 -1.46 -20.43 10.06
CA ASN A 29 -1.09 -21.15 8.83
C ASN A 29 -1.92 -20.70 7.62
N ASP A 30 -3.16 -20.24 7.83
CA ASP A 30 -4.06 -19.80 6.76
C ASP A 30 -4.59 -18.42 7.08
N PHE A 31 -4.53 -17.51 6.10
CA PHE A 31 -5.18 -16.21 6.20
C PHE A 31 -6.70 -16.35 6.08
N LYS A 32 -7.42 -15.63 6.95
CA LYS A 32 -8.88 -15.59 7.01
C LYS A 32 -9.47 -14.41 6.25
N ALA A 33 -8.66 -13.40 5.98
CA ALA A 33 -9.03 -12.26 5.15
C ALA A 33 -8.00 -12.02 4.04
N MET A 34 -8.37 -11.24 3.02
CA MET A 34 -7.50 -10.87 1.91
C MET A 34 -7.80 -9.46 1.41
N LEU A 35 -6.75 -8.76 1.01
CA LEU A 35 -6.82 -7.50 0.28
C LEU A 35 -7.42 -7.74 -1.11
N GLN A 36 -8.62 -7.21 -1.34
CA GLN A 36 -9.42 -7.48 -2.54
C GLN A 36 -10.32 -6.29 -2.89
N THR A 37 -10.79 -6.26 -4.13
CA THR A 37 -11.85 -5.32 -4.55
C THR A 37 -13.22 -5.84 -4.14
N ASN A 38 -14.23 -4.97 -4.18
CA ASN A 38 -15.60 -5.42 -4.09
C ASN A 38 -15.96 -6.35 -5.27
N GLN A 39 -16.58 -7.47 -4.96
CA GLN A 39 -16.97 -8.51 -5.92
C GLN A 39 -18.43 -8.39 -6.33
N ASP A 40 -19.23 -7.65 -5.57
CA ASP A 40 -20.60 -7.35 -5.96
C ASP A 40 -20.59 -6.26 -7.03
N LYS A 41 -20.78 -6.66 -8.28
CA LYS A 41 -20.85 -5.75 -9.44
C LYS A 41 -22.00 -4.75 -9.36
N LYS A 42 -22.97 -4.97 -8.47
CA LYS A 42 -24.09 -4.04 -8.24
C LYS A 42 -23.76 -3.00 -7.16
N ALA A 43 -22.76 -3.27 -6.32
CA ALA A 43 -22.29 -2.31 -5.35
C ALA A 43 -21.51 -1.21 -6.07
N ASN A 44 -21.81 0.05 -5.74
CA ASN A 44 -21.05 1.19 -6.23
C ASN A 44 -19.84 1.46 -5.33
N ASP A 45 -19.00 0.43 -5.18
CA ASP A 45 -17.83 0.46 -4.30
C ASP A 45 -16.63 -0.09 -5.05
N THR A 46 -15.76 0.83 -5.46
CA THR A 46 -14.53 0.53 -6.20
C THR A 46 -13.31 0.50 -5.29
N ASN A 47 -13.50 0.60 -3.97
CA ASN A 47 -12.40 0.63 -3.03
C ASN A 47 -11.79 -0.76 -2.85
N LEU A 48 -10.55 -0.77 -2.35
CA LEU A 48 -9.90 -1.97 -1.85
C LEU A 48 -10.24 -2.16 -0.38
N HIS A 49 -10.48 -3.41 -0.02
CA HIS A 49 -10.85 -3.84 1.32
C HIS A 49 -10.07 -5.07 1.74
N VAL A 50 -9.88 -5.25 3.05
CA VAL A 50 -9.39 -6.51 3.61
C VAL A 50 -10.61 -7.25 4.16
N TRP A 51 -11.10 -8.22 3.39
CA TRP A 51 -12.34 -8.95 3.69
C TRP A 51 -12.13 -10.46 3.77
N PRO A 52 -13.07 -11.20 4.39
CA PRO A 52 -12.96 -12.64 4.51
C PRO A 52 -12.68 -13.34 3.18
N VAL A 53 -11.81 -14.34 3.24
CA VAL A 53 -11.56 -15.24 2.12
C VAL A 53 -12.80 -16.11 1.93
N LYS A 54 -13.46 -16.01 0.78
CA LYS A 54 -14.55 -16.93 0.42
C LYS A 54 -13.96 -18.32 0.16
N THR A 55 -14.55 -19.35 0.77
CA THR A 55 -14.07 -20.73 0.68
C THR A 55 -14.90 -21.62 -0.24
N ASP A 56 -15.95 -21.07 -0.84
CA ASP A 56 -16.81 -21.77 -1.78
C ASP A 56 -16.26 -21.68 -3.23
N ASN A 57 -17.01 -22.20 -4.20
CA ASN A 57 -16.65 -22.10 -5.61
C ASN A 57 -16.65 -20.66 -6.15
N GLN A 58 -17.02 -19.67 -5.32
CA GLN A 58 -16.93 -18.24 -5.60
C GLN A 58 -15.73 -17.59 -4.89
N ALA A 59 -14.77 -18.40 -4.42
CA ALA A 59 -13.51 -17.95 -3.85
C ALA A 59 -12.83 -16.92 -4.74
N VAL A 60 -12.65 -15.72 -4.21
CA VAL A 60 -11.96 -14.63 -4.90
C VAL A 60 -10.49 -14.97 -4.92
N LYS A 61 -9.90 -15.10 -6.11
CA LYS A 61 -8.45 -15.24 -6.26
C LYS A 61 -7.83 -13.86 -6.25
N ALA A 62 -7.89 -13.16 -5.13
CA ALA A 62 -7.39 -11.80 -4.95
C ALA A 62 -5.90 -11.80 -4.57
N TYR A 63 -5.06 -12.25 -5.49
CA TYR A 63 -3.62 -12.33 -5.29
C TYR A 63 -2.89 -11.13 -5.89
N TRP A 64 -1.69 -10.88 -5.37
CA TRP A 64 -0.88 -9.74 -5.72
C TRP A 64 0.50 -10.18 -6.18
N GLN A 65 0.99 -9.63 -7.28
CA GLN A 65 2.34 -9.86 -7.79
C GLN A 65 3.18 -8.61 -7.52
N PHE A 66 4.43 -8.83 -7.12
CA PHE A 66 5.41 -7.78 -6.82
C PHE A 66 6.46 -7.73 -7.92
N GLN A 67 6.38 -6.73 -8.79
CA GLN A 67 7.35 -6.52 -9.87
C GLN A 67 8.41 -5.49 -9.43
N PRO A 68 9.70 -5.85 -9.31
CA PRO A 68 10.72 -4.92 -8.85
C PRO A 68 10.88 -3.73 -9.82
N VAL A 69 11.13 -2.56 -9.25
CA VAL A 69 11.36 -1.32 -10.01
C VAL A 69 12.83 -0.93 -9.96
N ASP A 70 13.46 -0.91 -11.13
CA ASP A 70 14.85 -0.52 -11.32
C ASP A 70 15.80 -1.25 -10.36
N SER A 71 16.82 -0.55 -9.86
CA SER A 71 17.76 -1.04 -8.85
C SER A 71 17.42 -0.57 -7.42
N THR A 72 16.19 -0.08 -7.19
CA THR A 72 15.78 0.42 -5.87
C THR A 72 15.31 -0.74 -5.00
N LEU A 73 16.06 -1.03 -3.94
CA LEU A 73 15.77 -2.15 -3.05
C LEU A 73 14.41 -1.96 -2.37
N GLY A 74 13.57 -3.00 -2.43
CA GLY A 74 12.25 -2.99 -1.81
C GLY A 74 11.19 -2.18 -2.57
N ARG A 75 11.50 -1.62 -3.74
CA ARG A 75 10.52 -0.89 -4.56
C ARG A 75 9.86 -1.81 -5.58
N TYR A 76 8.53 -1.76 -5.62
CA TYR A 76 7.73 -2.62 -6.46
C TYR A 76 6.58 -1.88 -7.17
N ILE A 77 6.23 -2.37 -8.34
CA ILE A 77 4.87 -2.25 -8.91
C ILE A 77 4.06 -3.44 -8.39
N LEU A 78 2.83 -3.19 -7.97
CA LEU A 78 1.91 -4.23 -7.53
C LEU A 78 0.83 -4.48 -8.58
N ARG A 79 0.63 -5.75 -8.95
CA ARG A 79 -0.40 -6.17 -9.92
C ARG A 79 -1.39 -7.12 -9.28
N TYR A 80 -2.66 -6.94 -9.62
CA TYR A 80 -3.76 -7.70 -9.05
C TYR A 80 -4.21 -8.82 -9.99
N SER A 81 -4.36 -10.05 -9.47
CA SER A 81 -4.67 -11.23 -10.30
C SER A 81 -6.11 -11.27 -10.84
N GLN A 82 -7.01 -10.44 -10.31
CA GLN A 82 -8.37 -10.32 -10.86
C GLN A 82 -8.45 -9.29 -12.00
N THR A 83 -7.39 -8.52 -12.22
CA THR A 83 -7.25 -7.62 -13.38
C THR A 83 -6.24 -8.18 -14.37
N GLY A 84 -6.14 -7.54 -15.54
CA GLY A 84 -5.02 -7.78 -16.44
C GLY A 84 -3.72 -7.19 -15.88
N ALA A 85 -2.60 -7.55 -16.52
CA ALA A 85 -1.28 -7.00 -16.22
C ALA A 85 -1.12 -5.51 -16.63
N ASP A 86 -2.12 -4.99 -17.33
CA ASP A 86 -2.30 -3.60 -17.74
C ASP A 86 -2.85 -2.72 -16.60
N LYS A 87 -3.32 -3.30 -15.49
CA LYS A 87 -3.69 -2.55 -14.29
C LYS A 87 -2.67 -2.72 -13.18
N GLN A 88 -2.40 -1.64 -12.45
CA GLN A 88 -1.45 -1.59 -11.35
C GLN A 88 -2.06 -0.89 -10.14
N LEU A 89 -1.59 -1.27 -8.95
CA LEU A 89 -1.93 -0.58 -7.71
C LEU A 89 -1.34 0.83 -7.73
N ALA A 90 -2.20 1.82 -7.58
CA ALA A 90 -1.84 3.22 -7.48
C ALA A 90 -2.43 3.85 -6.20
N VAL A 91 -2.13 5.12 -5.96
CA VAL A 91 -2.88 5.96 -5.02
C VAL A 91 -3.76 6.95 -5.78
N CYS A 92 -5.01 7.08 -5.35
CA CYS A 92 -6.00 7.99 -5.91
C CYS A 92 -6.61 8.85 -4.81
N LEU A 93 -7.13 10.02 -5.20
CA LEU A 93 -8.01 10.79 -4.36
C LEU A 93 -9.44 10.25 -4.47
N SER A 94 -10.02 9.89 -3.34
CA SER A 94 -11.37 9.34 -3.20
C SER A 94 -12.36 10.46 -2.92
N SER A 95 -13.38 10.60 -3.77
CA SER A 95 -14.42 11.63 -3.63
C SER A 95 -15.55 11.25 -2.67
N ASP A 96 -15.66 9.96 -2.31
CA ASP A 96 -16.64 9.39 -1.39
C ASP A 96 -16.21 9.50 0.10
N ALA A 97 -14.93 9.76 0.36
CA ALA A 97 -14.40 9.95 1.69
C ALA A 97 -14.75 11.37 2.22
N THR A 98 -15.52 11.42 3.31
CA THR A 98 -15.86 12.69 3.98
C THR A 98 -14.74 13.21 4.87
N ASP A 99 -13.89 12.32 5.38
CA ASP A 99 -12.74 12.65 6.21
C ASP A 99 -11.50 12.86 5.33
N GLU A 100 -10.90 14.06 5.41
CA GLU A 100 -9.70 14.45 4.66
C GLU A 100 -8.55 13.44 4.86
N ASP A 101 -8.39 12.90 6.06
CA ASP A 101 -7.29 12.00 6.41
C ASP A 101 -7.44 10.61 5.74
N THR A 102 -8.63 10.30 5.20
CA THR A 102 -8.93 9.02 4.53
C THR A 102 -9.22 9.17 3.03
N LYS A 103 -9.08 10.39 2.48
CA LYS A 103 -9.35 10.65 1.06
C LYS A 103 -8.33 10.01 0.14
N THR A 104 -7.08 9.88 0.56
CA THR A 104 -6.08 9.23 -0.30
C THR A 104 -6.18 7.72 -0.11
N ARG A 105 -6.58 7.01 -1.16
CA ARG A 105 -6.85 5.57 -1.11
C ARG A 105 -6.09 4.82 -2.19
N PRO A 106 -5.71 3.56 -1.97
CA PRO A 106 -5.22 2.72 -3.03
C PRO A 106 -6.33 2.44 -4.06
N CYS A 107 -5.96 2.41 -5.33
CA CYS A 107 -6.84 2.19 -6.46
C CYS A 107 -6.14 1.37 -7.55
N LEU A 108 -6.88 0.90 -8.56
CA LEU A 108 -6.31 0.19 -9.71
C LEU A 108 -6.41 1.07 -10.96
N LEU A 109 -5.26 1.46 -11.50
CA LEU A 109 -5.14 2.32 -12.69
C LEU A 109 -4.43 1.60 -13.84
N ASP A 110 -4.58 2.11 -15.06
CA ASP A 110 -3.78 1.67 -16.20
C ASP A 110 -2.29 1.87 -15.95
N ALA A 111 -1.50 0.88 -16.34
CA ALA A 111 -0.06 0.83 -16.15
C ALA A 111 0.65 2.01 -16.84
N SER A 112 1.20 2.92 -16.04
CA SER A 112 2.02 4.06 -16.44
C SER A 112 3.43 3.99 -15.82
N ASN A 113 3.60 3.21 -14.76
CA ASN A 113 4.79 3.13 -13.90
C ASN A 113 5.25 4.49 -13.32
N ASP A 114 4.35 5.47 -13.20
CA ASP A 114 4.66 6.71 -12.49
C ASP A 114 4.77 6.48 -10.97
N GLU A 115 5.22 7.49 -10.22
CA GLU A 115 5.47 7.37 -8.78
C GLU A 115 4.20 7.03 -7.97
N THR A 116 3.00 7.33 -8.49
CA THR A 116 1.75 6.93 -7.83
C THR A 116 1.53 5.43 -7.87
N GLN A 117 2.17 4.71 -8.81
CA GLN A 117 2.07 3.26 -8.99
C GLN A 117 3.23 2.48 -8.36
N GLN A 118 4.23 3.19 -7.83
CA GLN A 118 5.39 2.59 -7.20
C GLN A 118 5.23 2.56 -5.69
N TRP A 119 5.64 1.44 -5.09
CA TRP A 119 5.48 1.17 -3.66
C TRP A 119 6.80 0.71 -3.06
N ASP A 120 7.25 1.42 -2.03
CA ASP A 120 8.35 0.99 -1.17
C ASP A 120 7.80 0.05 -0.09
N VAL A 121 8.23 -1.21 -0.17
CA VAL A 121 7.81 -2.30 0.72
C VAL A 121 8.97 -2.66 1.63
N ALA A 122 8.71 -2.61 2.94
CA ALA A 122 9.69 -2.92 3.97
C ALA A 122 9.15 -3.99 4.92
N GLU A 123 10.01 -4.78 5.54
CA GLU A 123 9.67 -5.88 6.43
C GLU A 123 10.17 -5.61 7.84
N TRP A 124 9.27 -5.75 8.82
CA TRP A 124 9.62 -5.81 10.23
C TRP A 124 9.99 -7.24 10.61
N LYS A 125 11.30 -7.52 10.66
CA LYS A 125 11.82 -8.86 10.96
C LYS A 125 11.40 -9.41 12.33
N SER A 126 11.05 -8.56 13.28
CA SER A 126 10.64 -9.00 14.63
C SER A 126 9.30 -9.72 14.65
N ASN A 127 8.39 -9.42 13.73
CA ASN A 127 7.03 -9.97 13.71
C ASN A 127 6.60 -10.47 12.31
N ASN A 128 7.50 -10.52 11.33
CA ASN A 128 7.25 -10.98 9.96
C ASN A 128 6.09 -10.24 9.27
N THR A 129 5.97 -8.94 9.53
CA THR A 129 4.97 -8.07 8.90
C THR A 129 5.63 -7.11 7.94
N TYR A 130 4.84 -6.48 7.08
CA TYR A 130 5.28 -5.62 6.01
C TYR A 130 4.63 -4.25 6.09
N ARG A 131 5.41 -3.22 5.73
CA ARG A 131 4.96 -1.85 5.56
C ARG A 131 4.88 -1.53 4.08
N PHE A 132 3.87 -0.76 3.71
CA PHE A 132 3.69 -0.23 2.37
C PHE A 132 3.68 1.29 2.40
N ILE A 133 4.58 1.89 1.62
CA ILE A 133 4.67 3.34 1.42
C ILE A 133 4.55 3.60 -0.07
N ASN A 134 3.63 4.47 -0.47
CA ASN A 134 3.56 4.90 -1.86
C ASN A 134 4.66 5.93 -2.16
N VAL A 135 5.35 5.79 -3.29
CA VAL A 135 6.49 6.65 -3.64
C VAL A 135 6.06 8.11 -3.84
N HIS A 136 4.91 8.35 -4.46
CA HIS A 136 4.39 9.71 -4.68
C HIS A 136 4.04 10.43 -3.37
N ASN A 137 3.39 9.73 -2.43
CA ASN A 137 3.05 10.31 -1.13
C ASN A 137 4.28 10.45 -0.20
N GLY A 138 5.33 9.67 -0.48
CA GLY A 138 6.54 9.59 0.33
C GLY A 138 6.31 9.00 1.72
N THR A 139 7.28 9.16 2.61
CA THR A 139 7.30 8.50 3.93
C THR A 139 6.35 9.12 4.97
N LYS A 140 5.49 10.05 4.57
CA LYS A 140 4.52 10.69 5.48
C LYS A 140 3.25 9.89 5.65
N PHE A 141 3.05 8.89 4.78
CA PHE A 141 1.83 8.10 4.77
C PHE A 141 2.16 6.62 4.65
N HIS A 142 1.49 5.80 5.46
CA HIS A 142 1.54 4.35 5.37
C HIS A 142 0.19 3.82 4.87
N LEU A 143 0.21 2.67 4.20
CA LEU A 143 -1.03 1.96 3.88
C LEU A 143 -1.66 1.40 5.16
N ASP A 144 -2.90 1.75 5.42
CA ASP A 144 -3.66 1.42 6.64
C ASP A 144 -5.01 0.80 6.26
N CYS A 145 -5.48 -0.13 7.09
CA CYS A 145 -6.82 -0.70 6.98
C CYS A 145 -7.67 -0.34 8.19
N ILE A 146 -8.85 0.23 7.95
CA ILE A 146 -9.93 0.25 8.94
C ILE A 146 -10.58 -1.14 8.94
N PRO A 147 -10.73 -1.83 10.08
CA PRO A 147 -11.49 -3.07 10.13
C PRO A 147 -12.91 -2.87 9.58
N ASN A 148 -13.31 -3.69 8.60
CA ASN A 148 -14.56 -3.58 7.83
C ASN A 148 -14.71 -2.33 6.95
N GLY A 149 -13.72 -1.44 6.92
CA GLY A 149 -13.70 -0.24 6.07
C GLY A 149 -12.80 -0.41 4.83
N PRO A 150 -12.68 0.65 4.02
CA PRO A 150 -11.73 0.69 2.91
C PRO A 150 -10.30 0.83 3.43
N VAL A 151 -9.35 0.38 2.62
CA VAL A 151 -7.93 0.67 2.80
C VAL A 151 -7.67 2.13 2.39
N PHE A 152 -6.76 2.80 3.09
CA PHE A 152 -6.43 4.20 2.85
C PHE A 152 -4.96 4.48 3.19
N MET A 153 -4.49 5.67 2.87
CA MET A 153 -3.15 6.15 3.22
C MET A 153 -3.24 7.00 4.49
N SER A 154 -2.72 6.49 5.62
CA SER A 154 -2.77 7.17 6.92
C SER A 154 -1.48 7.95 7.19
N SER A 155 -1.61 9.18 7.72
CA SER A 155 -0.47 9.97 8.23
C SER A 155 -0.09 9.64 9.67
N ASP A 156 -0.87 8.81 10.35
CA ASP A 156 -0.56 8.33 11.70
C ASP A 156 0.51 7.25 11.65
N ILE A 157 1.75 7.66 11.41
CA ILE A 157 2.88 6.76 11.12
C ILE A 157 3.68 6.36 12.37
N ASP A 158 3.20 6.69 13.57
CA ASP A 158 3.93 6.38 14.80
C ASP A 158 3.79 4.90 15.14
N ASP A 159 4.89 4.16 15.07
CA ASP A 159 4.93 2.74 15.48
C ASP A 159 4.83 2.59 17.02
N THR A 160 4.69 3.68 17.79
CA THR A 160 4.50 3.71 19.24
C THR A 160 3.32 4.61 19.67
N PRO A 161 2.21 4.05 20.17
CA PRO A 161 1.98 2.63 20.43
C PRO A 161 1.91 1.81 19.14
N TYR A 162 2.12 0.51 19.27
CA TYR A 162 2.08 -0.42 18.14
C TYR A 162 0.76 -0.32 17.37
N GLN A 163 0.83 0.00 16.08
CA GLN A 163 -0.35 0.17 15.23
C GLN A 163 -0.56 -1.02 14.30
N SER A 164 -1.16 -2.11 14.82
CA SER A 164 -1.34 -3.33 14.03
C SER A 164 -1.92 -3.08 12.64
N ARG A 165 -2.81 -2.09 12.49
CA ARG A 165 -3.50 -1.64 11.27
C ARG A 165 -2.62 -1.24 10.08
N GLN A 166 -1.32 -1.02 10.31
CA GLN A 166 -0.31 -0.71 9.29
C GLN A 166 0.71 -1.85 9.10
N HIS A 167 0.50 -2.98 9.76
CA HIS A 167 1.30 -4.18 9.65
C HIS A 167 0.59 -5.20 8.75
N TRP A 168 1.14 -5.36 7.56
CA TRP A 168 0.59 -6.25 6.55
C TRP A 168 1.22 -7.64 6.67
N LEU A 169 0.42 -8.67 6.52
CA LEU A 169 0.84 -10.07 6.50
C LEU A 169 0.82 -10.57 5.06
N MET A 170 1.87 -11.29 4.66
CA MET A 170 2.02 -11.78 3.30
C MET A 170 2.47 -13.23 3.28
N THR A 171 1.89 -14.01 2.37
CA THR A 171 2.37 -15.37 2.08
C THR A 171 2.28 -15.65 0.58
N SER A 172 3.23 -16.42 0.06
CA SER A 172 3.21 -16.87 -1.33
C SER A 172 2.16 -17.97 -1.49
N ALA A 173 1.24 -17.80 -2.44
CA ALA A 173 0.15 -18.74 -2.71
C ALA A 173 0.47 -19.68 -3.88
N SER A 174 0.98 -19.16 -5.00
CA SER A 174 1.29 -19.95 -6.20
C SER A 174 2.27 -19.22 -7.12
N SER A 175 2.74 -19.89 -8.17
CA SER A 175 3.54 -19.23 -9.21
C SER A 175 2.65 -18.51 -10.22
N VAL A 176 3.12 -17.39 -10.75
CA VAL A 176 2.37 -16.59 -11.73
C VAL A 176 2.31 -17.32 -13.07
N ASN A 177 3.48 -17.67 -13.63
CA ASN A 177 3.63 -18.44 -14.86
C ASN A 177 2.74 -17.97 -16.02
N ASP A 178 2.48 -16.67 -16.10
CA ASP A 178 1.66 -16.04 -17.11
C ASP A 178 2.49 -15.01 -17.87
N LYS A 179 2.48 -15.13 -19.21
CA LYS A 179 3.22 -14.27 -20.11
C LYS A 179 2.78 -12.80 -19.98
N ALA A 180 1.50 -12.53 -19.75
CA ALA A 180 0.99 -11.18 -19.58
C ALA A 180 1.64 -10.49 -18.36
N PHE A 181 1.89 -11.25 -17.30
CA PHE A 181 2.47 -10.77 -16.05
C PHE A 181 4.00 -10.85 -15.99
N SER A 182 4.65 -11.34 -17.06
CA SER A 182 6.10 -11.54 -17.11
C SER A 182 6.88 -10.31 -17.58
N THR A 183 6.21 -9.25 -18.05
CA THR A 183 6.85 -8.01 -18.50
C THR A 183 6.30 -6.82 -17.74
N THR A 184 7.16 -5.86 -17.36
CA THR A 184 6.71 -4.56 -16.86
C THR A 184 6.31 -3.70 -18.06
N ALA A 185 5.20 -2.94 -17.94
CA ALA A 185 4.82 -2.00 -19.00
C ALA A 185 5.91 -0.94 -19.08
N SER A 186 6.73 -0.92 -20.14
CA SER A 186 7.81 0.07 -20.21
C SER A 186 7.20 1.46 -20.43
N LYS A 187 7.72 2.48 -19.74
CA LYS A 187 7.33 3.89 -19.94
C LYS A 187 7.51 4.19 -21.43
N VAL A 188 6.41 4.30 -22.17
CA VAL A 188 6.47 4.57 -23.62
C VAL A 188 7.24 5.89 -23.77
N PRO A 189 8.40 5.92 -24.47
CA PRO A 189 9.04 7.18 -24.77
C PRO A 189 8.07 7.97 -25.64
N SER A 190 7.61 9.12 -25.13
CA SER A 190 6.79 10.06 -25.88
C SER A 190 7.57 10.47 -27.13
N SER A 191 7.26 9.83 -28.24
CA SER A 191 7.86 10.10 -29.52
C SER A 191 6.93 11.09 -30.21
N THR A 192 7.32 12.36 -30.21
CA THR A 192 6.70 13.38 -31.05
C THR A 192 6.76 12.89 -32.50
N SER A 193 5.63 12.45 -33.04
CA SER A 193 5.51 12.06 -34.43
C SER A 193 5.58 13.32 -35.28
N SER A 194 6.73 13.58 -35.89
CA SER A 194 6.79 14.45 -37.07
C SER A 194 6.07 13.77 -38.22
N GLU A 195 5.15 14.51 -38.83
CA GLU A 195 4.36 14.12 -39.99
C GLU A 195 5.28 13.70 -41.15
N ASP A 196 5.14 12.46 -41.61
CA ASP A 196 5.74 12.02 -42.87
C ASP A 196 4.67 11.96 -43.97
N ASN A 197 5.04 12.60 -45.07
CA ASN A 197 4.20 12.99 -46.19
C ASN A 197 3.86 11.78 -47.07
N LEU A 198 2.57 11.57 -47.36
CA LEU A 198 2.09 10.56 -48.31
C LEU A 198 2.58 10.88 -49.73
N THR A 199 3.42 10.00 -50.30
CA THR A 199 3.61 9.95 -51.76
C THR A 199 3.41 8.51 -52.23
N SER A 200 2.23 8.25 -52.81
CA SER A 200 1.93 7.03 -53.55
C SER A 200 2.72 6.98 -54.85
N THR A 201 3.42 5.89 -55.13
CA THR A 201 3.75 5.47 -56.49
C THR A 201 3.70 3.96 -56.57
N ALA A 202 2.76 3.47 -57.37
CA ALA A 202 2.60 2.08 -57.74
C ALA A 202 3.66 1.68 -58.78
N GLY A 203 4.22 0.48 -58.66
CA GLY A 203 5.10 -0.13 -59.64
C GLY A 203 5.23 -1.63 -59.39
N SER A 204 4.64 -2.41 -60.28
CA SER A 204 4.62 -3.87 -60.32
C SER A 204 6.02 -4.48 -60.54
N GLU A 205 6.21 -5.71 -60.02
CA GLU A 205 6.60 -6.94 -60.74
C GLU A 205 7.47 -7.91 -59.91
N LEU A 206 6.91 -9.11 -59.69
CA LEU A 206 7.50 -10.45 -59.82
C LEU A 206 9.01 -10.65 -59.52
N SER A 207 9.31 -11.42 -58.47
CA SER A 207 9.88 -12.79 -58.56
C SER A 207 10.83 -13.15 -57.41
N SER A 208 10.74 -14.44 -57.02
CA SER A 208 11.77 -15.31 -56.45
C SER A 208 11.89 -15.43 -54.92
N SER A 209 11.52 -16.65 -54.47
CA SER A 209 12.37 -17.60 -53.72
C SER A 209 13.19 -17.08 -52.53
N GLY A 210 12.88 -17.63 -51.34
CA GLY A 210 13.93 -18.16 -50.47
C GLY A 210 13.70 -18.02 -48.97
N GLY A 211 13.58 -19.16 -48.30
CA GLY A 211 14.38 -19.43 -47.10
C GLY A 211 13.83 -19.02 -45.74
N ASN A 212 13.33 -20.03 -45.01
CA ASN A 212 13.28 -20.09 -43.56
C ASN A 212 14.58 -19.56 -42.92
N ASN A 213 14.50 -18.85 -41.79
CA ASN A 213 15.45 -19.01 -40.67
C ASN A 213 14.94 -18.35 -39.38
N PHE A 214 14.61 -19.20 -38.40
CA PHE A 214 14.45 -18.85 -37.00
C PHE A 214 15.81 -18.42 -36.42
N ALA A 215 15.95 -17.15 -36.01
CA ALA A 215 17.13 -16.69 -35.30
C ALA A 215 17.01 -17.03 -33.80
N SER A 216 17.63 -18.14 -33.41
CA SER A 216 18.03 -18.42 -32.03
C SER A 216 19.10 -17.41 -31.59
N GLY A 217 18.73 -16.48 -30.72
CA GLY A 217 19.67 -15.60 -30.03
C GLY A 217 20.07 -16.19 -28.68
N LYS A 218 21.17 -16.95 -28.63
CA LYS A 218 21.94 -17.22 -27.41
C LYS A 218 22.60 -15.92 -26.96
N ILE A 219 22.33 -15.44 -25.75
CA ILE A 219 23.15 -14.42 -25.09
C ILE A 219 23.88 -15.11 -23.92
N THR A 220 25.17 -15.31 -24.14
CA THR A 220 26.18 -15.77 -23.17
C THR A 220 26.72 -14.53 -22.45
N GLY A 221 26.99 -14.63 -21.15
CA GLY A 221 27.18 -13.49 -20.23
C GLY A 221 28.58 -12.90 -20.17
N ILE A 222 28.84 -12.11 -19.11
CA ILE A 222 30.09 -12.02 -18.33
C ILE A 222 29.75 -11.34 -16.99
N SER A 223 30.10 -12.02 -15.91
CA SER A 223 30.08 -11.57 -14.53
C SER A 223 31.53 -11.34 -14.08
N VAL A 224 31.95 -10.11 -13.79
CA VAL A 224 33.12 -9.83 -12.92
C VAL A 224 32.99 -8.45 -12.27
N GLY A 225 32.96 -8.41 -10.93
CA GLY A 225 33.80 -7.48 -10.15
C GLY A 225 33.14 -6.30 -9.43
N VAL A 226 32.63 -6.49 -8.20
CA VAL A 226 32.64 -5.44 -7.16
C VAL A 226 32.80 -6.07 -5.76
N VAL A 227 34.04 -6.34 -5.33
CA VAL A 227 34.33 -6.76 -3.93
C VAL A 227 35.02 -5.65 -3.12
N LEU A 228 35.31 -4.49 -3.72
CA LEU A 228 35.93 -3.36 -2.99
C LEU A 228 34.96 -2.24 -2.58
N GLY A 229 33.69 -2.28 -2.99
CA GLY A 229 32.69 -1.26 -2.66
C GLY A 229 32.09 -1.36 -1.26
N VAL A 230 32.10 -2.55 -0.65
CA VAL A 230 31.37 -2.82 0.60
C VAL A 230 32.04 -2.18 1.82
N ILE A 231 33.37 -2.08 1.83
CA ILE A 231 34.11 -1.52 2.97
C ILE A 231 33.95 0.00 3.05
N ALA A 232 33.98 0.71 1.91
CA ALA A 232 33.75 2.15 1.87
C ALA A 232 32.31 2.51 2.28
N LEU A 233 31.33 1.70 1.86
CA LEU A 233 29.92 1.93 2.21
C LEU A 233 29.66 1.72 3.70
N ALA A 234 30.22 0.66 4.30
CA ALA A 234 30.09 0.39 5.73
C ALA A 234 30.69 1.50 6.62
N ILE A 235 31.86 2.04 6.24
CA ILE A 235 32.50 3.15 6.96
C ILE A 235 31.69 4.44 6.83
N SER A 236 31.12 4.71 5.65
CA SER A 236 30.28 5.89 5.43
C SER A 236 28.97 5.85 6.24
N MET A 237 28.34 4.68 6.36
CA MET A 237 27.14 4.51 7.18
C MET A 237 27.44 4.69 8.68
N ALA A 238 28.54 4.11 9.18
CA ALA A 238 28.93 4.27 10.59
C ALA A 238 29.20 5.74 10.96
N ALA A 239 29.87 6.50 10.08
CA ALA A 239 30.14 7.92 10.30
C ALA A 239 28.84 8.76 10.32
N PHE A 240 27.89 8.46 9.44
CA PHE A 240 26.60 9.15 9.38
C PHE A 240 25.74 8.93 10.64
N PHE A 241 25.69 7.69 11.15
CA PHE A 241 24.94 7.37 12.37
C PHE A 241 25.56 8.02 13.62
N LEU A 242 26.89 8.08 13.73
CA LEU A 242 27.55 8.77 14.84
C LEU A 242 27.36 10.30 14.79
N TRP A 243 27.34 10.90 13.59
CA TRP A 243 27.04 12.33 13.43
C TRP A 243 25.60 12.67 13.85
N ARG A 244 24.63 11.84 13.44
CA ARG A 244 23.22 11.99 13.83
C ARG A 244 23.02 11.86 15.35
N ALA A 245 23.73 10.93 15.99
CA ALA A 245 23.66 10.74 17.44
C ALA A 245 24.25 11.93 18.22
N ARG A 246 25.33 12.55 17.70
CA ARG A 246 25.98 13.69 18.35
C ARG A 246 25.14 14.96 18.25
N ASN A 247 24.40 15.17 17.17
CA ASN A 247 23.57 16.37 17.00
C ASN A 247 22.36 16.43 17.94
N ARG A 248 21.97 15.29 18.56
CA ARG A 248 20.91 15.23 19.57
C ARG A 248 21.36 15.62 20.98
N ARG A 249 22.67 15.66 21.26
CA ARG A 249 23.22 15.97 22.59
C ARG A 249 23.52 17.45 22.82
N ASN A 250 23.42 18.27 21.77
CA ASN A 250 23.63 19.73 21.86
C ASN A 250 22.34 20.52 22.14
N GLY A 251 21.20 19.84 22.33
CA GLY A 251 20.00 20.44 22.90
C GLY A 251 20.14 20.52 24.42
N LYS A 252 20.55 21.71 24.91
CA LYS A 252 20.37 22.28 26.26
C LYS A 252 19.58 21.36 27.22
N GLY A 253 20.10 20.89 28.35
CA GLY A 253 20.83 21.66 29.35
C GLY A 253 19.85 22.46 30.23
N SER A 254 19.11 21.77 31.09
CA SER A 254 18.40 22.39 32.23
C SER A 254 18.79 21.65 33.52
N SER A 255 19.34 22.43 34.42
CA SER A 255 20.02 22.11 35.68
C SER A 255 19.08 21.51 36.75
N PRO A 256 19.58 20.68 37.70
CA PRO A 256 18.85 20.30 38.89
C PRO A 256 18.98 21.41 39.95
N GLY A 257 17.85 22.00 40.37
CA GLY A 257 17.75 22.90 41.51
C GLY A 257 17.13 22.19 42.70
N ASN A 258 17.85 22.18 43.82
CA ASN A 258 17.48 21.58 45.11
C ASN A 258 17.00 22.68 46.09
N MET A 259 16.31 22.27 47.17
CA MET A 259 15.81 23.04 48.35
C MET A 259 14.44 23.73 48.15
N THR A 260 13.44 23.69 49.05
CA THR A 260 13.32 23.47 50.52
C THR A 260 11.82 23.19 50.81
N GLU A 261 11.40 22.18 51.58
CA GLU A 261 11.07 22.17 53.03
C GLU A 261 10.07 23.24 53.54
N SER A 262 9.03 22.75 54.26
CA SER A 262 7.90 23.42 54.99
C SER A 262 6.78 24.02 54.12
N ASP A 263 5.48 23.89 54.39
CA ASP A 263 4.73 23.82 55.66
C ASP A 263 3.28 23.28 55.44
N LYS A 264 2.60 22.95 56.55
CA LYS A 264 1.30 22.28 56.71
C LYS A 264 0.05 23.06 56.23
N ARG A 265 -0.95 22.35 55.66
CA ARG A 265 -2.31 22.04 56.25
C ARG A 265 -3.33 21.55 55.19
N PRO A 266 -4.43 20.88 55.62
CA PRO A 266 -5.26 20.04 54.77
C PRO A 266 -6.53 20.72 54.23
N GLY A 267 -6.87 20.38 52.99
CA GLY A 267 -8.18 20.52 52.33
C GLY A 267 -8.05 19.76 51.00
N GLN A 268 -8.60 18.56 50.85
CA GLN A 268 -10.01 18.32 50.51
C GLN A 268 -10.45 19.31 49.43
N ASP A 269 -10.30 18.92 48.16
CA ASP A 269 -11.42 18.87 47.22
C ASP A 269 -11.02 18.17 45.90
N SER A 270 -11.87 17.19 45.61
CA SER A 270 -12.09 16.41 44.40
C SER A 270 -11.65 17.05 43.07
N TYR A 271 -10.76 16.39 42.34
CA TYR A 271 -10.69 16.48 40.88
C TYR A 271 -10.92 15.08 40.31
N GLY A 272 -12.00 14.95 39.55
CA GLY A 272 -12.34 13.72 38.84
C GLY A 272 -11.32 13.43 37.75
N ASP A 273 -10.81 12.19 37.78
CA ASP A 273 -10.07 11.59 36.68
C ASP A 273 -10.90 11.62 35.39
N PRO A 274 -10.30 11.90 34.23
CA PRO A 274 -10.92 11.60 32.95
C PRO A 274 -11.08 10.08 32.83
N PRO A 275 -12.17 9.57 32.23
CA PRO A 275 -12.41 8.14 32.19
C PRO A 275 -11.38 7.47 31.29
N HIS A 276 -10.44 6.75 31.90
CA HIS A 276 -9.72 5.69 31.22
C HIS A 276 -10.74 4.65 30.75
N GLN A 277 -10.99 4.59 29.44
CA GLN A 277 -11.71 3.49 28.82
C GLN A 277 -10.83 2.23 28.93
N HIS A 278 -11.04 1.48 30.01
CA HIS A 278 -10.58 0.11 30.12
C HIS A 278 -11.31 -0.72 29.05
N PHE A 279 -10.65 -0.99 27.93
CA PHE A 279 -11.07 -2.06 27.04
C PHE A 279 -10.84 -3.39 27.77
N SER A 280 -11.93 -3.98 28.27
CA SER A 280 -11.94 -5.34 28.79
C SER A 280 -11.79 -6.33 27.62
N PRO A 281 -10.89 -7.33 27.68
CA PRO A 281 -10.74 -8.33 26.61
C PRO A 281 -11.94 -9.26 26.41
N GLU A 282 -13.01 -9.12 27.21
CA GLU A 282 -14.15 -10.04 27.22
C GLU A 282 -15.32 -9.64 26.28
N ASP A 283 -15.26 -8.48 25.61
CA ASP A 283 -16.34 -8.02 24.72
C ASP A 283 -16.17 -8.41 23.23
N VAL A 284 -15.17 -9.23 22.90
CA VAL A 284 -14.99 -9.78 21.55
C VAL A 284 -15.88 -11.01 21.36
N GLY A 285 -17.20 -10.81 21.31
CA GLY A 285 -18.12 -11.93 21.07
C GLY A 285 -19.62 -11.63 21.05
N ARG A 286 -20.05 -10.40 21.35
CA ARG A 286 -21.48 -10.06 21.37
C ARG A 286 -21.87 -9.25 20.15
N PHE A 287 -22.33 -9.94 19.11
CA PHE A 287 -23.02 -9.32 17.99
C PHE A 287 -24.24 -8.54 18.50
N PRO A 288 -24.36 -7.21 18.28
CA PRO A 288 -25.65 -6.56 18.37
C PRO A 288 -26.49 -7.05 17.18
N LYS A 289 -27.53 -7.80 17.48
CA LYS A 289 -28.61 -8.12 16.55
C LYS A 289 -29.14 -6.79 16.00
N CYS A 290 -29.09 -6.60 14.68
CA CYS A 290 -29.68 -5.42 14.04
C CYS A 290 -31.14 -5.30 14.49
N ALA A 291 -31.46 -4.24 15.22
CA ALA A 291 -32.84 -3.86 15.46
C ALA A 291 -33.42 -3.39 14.12
N GLU A 292 -34.46 -4.08 13.63
CA GLU A 292 -35.32 -3.57 12.58
C GLU A 292 -35.92 -2.24 13.06
N LEU A 293 -35.51 -1.15 12.41
CA LEU A 293 -36.17 0.15 12.54
C LEU A 293 -37.39 0.12 11.62
N ASP A 294 -38.56 -0.16 12.18
CA ASP A 294 -39.86 0.05 11.53
C ASP A 294 -40.04 1.54 11.25
N GLY A 295 -39.68 1.94 10.03
CA GLY A 295 -39.87 3.30 9.52
C GLY A 295 -41.32 3.55 9.14
N VAL A 296 -42.03 4.33 9.97
CA VAL A 296 -43.29 5.00 9.60
C VAL A 296 -42.99 6.07 8.54
N PRO A 297 -43.72 6.14 7.41
CA PRO A 297 -43.45 7.14 6.39
C PRO A 297 -44.06 8.50 6.78
N LEU A 298 -43.20 9.47 7.10
CA LEU A 298 -43.59 10.88 7.16
C LEU A 298 -43.48 11.50 5.77
N GLY A 299 -44.62 11.69 5.13
CA GLY A 299 -44.73 12.47 3.90
C GLY A 299 -44.39 13.93 4.14
N THR A 300 -43.43 14.46 3.41
CA THR A 300 -43.20 15.89 3.30
C THR A 300 -43.39 16.33 1.84
N LYS A 301 -44.31 17.29 1.67
CA LYS A 301 -44.56 17.99 0.42
C LYS A 301 -43.35 18.84 0.06
N PHE A 302 -42.82 18.67 -1.15
CA PHE A 302 -41.91 19.63 -1.77
C PHE A 302 -42.69 20.82 -2.33
N PRO A 303 -42.30 22.07 -2.05
CA PRO A 303 -42.73 23.21 -2.86
C PRO A 303 -41.92 23.26 -4.16
N SER A 304 -42.64 23.41 -5.27
CA SER A 304 -42.08 23.63 -6.60
C SER A 304 -41.64 25.08 -6.80
N ASN A 305 -40.65 25.24 -7.67
CA ASN A 305 -40.16 26.47 -8.31
C ASN A 305 -39.30 27.41 -7.47
N GLN A 306 -37.98 27.31 -7.67
CA GLN A 306 -37.11 28.48 -7.78
C GLN A 306 -36.01 28.20 -8.83
N ARG A 307 -36.07 28.94 -9.95
CA ARG A 307 -34.99 29.12 -10.91
C ARG A 307 -33.95 30.03 -10.26
N TYR A 308 -32.71 29.60 -10.22
CA TYR A 308 -31.57 30.48 -9.96
C TYR A 308 -31.04 30.97 -11.30
N GLU A 309 -31.09 32.29 -11.53
CA GLU A 309 -30.23 32.96 -12.50
C GLU A 309 -28.91 33.29 -11.81
N LEU A 310 -27.80 33.02 -12.50
CA LEU A 310 -26.43 33.29 -12.03
C LEU A 310 -26.00 34.71 -12.45
N PRO A 311 -25.22 35.42 -11.62
CA PRO A 311 -24.45 36.59 -12.05
C PRO A 311 -23.21 36.20 -12.88
#